data_AF-A0A2I1XDX1-F1
#
_entry.id   AF-A0A2I1XDX1-F1
#
_cell.length_a   1.000
_cell.length_b   1.000
_cell.length_c   1.000
_cell.angle_alpha   90.00
_cell.angle_beta   90.00
_cell.angle_gamma   90.00
#
_symmetry.space_group_name_H-M   'P 1'
#
loop_
_entity.id
_entity.type
_entity.pdbx_description
1 polymer ?
#
loop_
_entity_poly.entity_id
_entity_poly.type
_entity_poly.pdbx_seq_one_letter_code
_entity_poly.pdbx_strand_id
1 'polypeptide(L)'
;MQPETSAQYQQRFAQAIREGEVADGLPQERLNVYIRLIRNNIHSFIDRCYTETPQYLDSEEWGRLKEGFIRDARTQTPYFQEIAGEFLQYCQSLPLSDDLLALMDFEHTQLLAEVAQTDSQASPADSDDLVYTLSPASFVRRYHCDVTDELQVAETAVLVWRNSEDDVMYQTLDDFDALLLETLADTPASLNGLQAMLAEFMSSENGWQDALRQKWVDWLEQGILVAA
;
A
#
# COMPACT_ATOMS: atom_id res chain seq x y z
N MET A 1 47.92 -4.14 10.97
CA MET A 1 46.52 -3.72 10.73
C MET A 1 45.69 -4.99 10.78
N GLN A 2 44.70 -5.09 11.68
CA GLN A 2 43.76 -6.21 11.66
C GLN A 2 42.95 -6.13 10.36
N PRO A 3 42.64 -7.26 9.70
CA PRO A 3 41.77 -7.25 8.53
C PRO A 3 40.38 -6.75 8.93
N GLU A 4 39.85 -5.82 8.15
CA GLU A 4 38.50 -5.27 8.34
C GLU A 4 37.48 -6.40 8.24
N THR A 5 36.55 -6.48 9.19
CA THR A 5 35.49 -7.48 9.15
C THR A 5 34.43 -7.10 8.12
N SER A 6 33.76 -8.09 7.52
CA SER A 6 32.68 -7.86 6.54
C SER A 6 31.60 -6.89 7.06
N ALA A 7 31.26 -6.97 8.35
CA ALA A 7 30.29 -6.10 9.00
C ALA A 7 30.75 -4.63 9.07
N GLN A 8 32.03 -4.39 9.37
CA GLN A 8 32.60 -3.03 9.40
C GLN A 8 32.61 -2.40 8.00
N TYR A 9 32.94 -3.19 6.98
CA TYR A 9 32.89 -2.74 5.59
C TYR A 9 31.45 -2.38 5.16
N GLN A 10 30.47 -3.24 5.48
CA GLN A 10 29.05 -2.98 5.20
C GLN A 10 28.54 -1.70 5.88
N GLN A 11 28.92 -1.48 7.15
CA GLN A 11 28.55 -0.27 7.88
C GLN A 11 29.14 1.00 7.25
N ARG A 12 30.42 0.98 6.88
CA ARG A 12 31.09 2.11 6.21
C ARG A 12 30.51 2.37 4.82
N PHE A 13 30.16 1.31 4.08
CA PHE A 13 29.51 1.45 2.79
C PHE A 13 28.09 2.01 2.91
N ALA A 14 27.29 1.55 3.88
CA ALA A 14 25.97 2.10 4.16
C ALA A 14 26.04 3.56 4.61
N GLN A 15 27.05 3.94 5.41
CA GLN A 15 27.31 5.34 5.76
C GLN A 15 27.64 6.18 4.52
N ALA A 16 28.50 5.68 3.64
CA ALA A 16 28.86 6.37 2.40
C ALA A 16 27.66 6.58 1.46
N ILE A 17 26.69 5.64 1.42
CA ILE A 17 25.44 5.82 0.67
C ILE A 17 24.62 6.98 1.25
N ARG A 18 24.50 7.06 2.58
CA ARG A 18 23.73 8.11 3.28
C ARG A 18 24.35 9.49 3.09
N GLU A 19 25.67 9.58 3.21
CA GLU A 19 26.43 10.83 3.06
C GLU A 19 26.61 11.24 1.59
N GLY A 20 26.42 10.31 0.64
CA GLY A 20 26.62 10.56 -0.79
C GLY A 20 28.09 10.63 -1.20
N GLU A 21 29.01 10.38 -0.28
CA GLU A 21 30.47 10.44 -0.46
C GLU A 21 31.14 9.17 0.06
N VAL A 22 32.23 8.74 -0.59
CA VAL A 22 32.97 7.54 -0.19
C VAL A 22 33.83 7.82 1.04
N ALA A 23 33.65 7.01 2.09
CA ALA A 23 34.49 7.05 3.29
C ALA A 23 35.97 6.79 2.99
N ASP A 24 36.86 7.49 3.70
CA ASP A 24 38.32 7.43 3.50
C ASP A 24 38.91 6.01 3.55
N GLY A 25 39.65 5.61 2.51
CA GLY A 25 40.32 4.31 2.43
C GLY A 25 39.59 3.22 1.63
N LEU A 26 38.47 3.55 0.98
CA LEU A 26 37.78 2.70 0.01
C LEU A 26 38.13 3.11 -1.44
N PRO A 27 38.07 2.20 -2.45
CA PRO A 27 38.28 2.55 -3.87
C PRO A 27 37.27 3.59 -4.40
N GLN A 28 37.61 4.87 -4.28
CA GLN A 28 36.68 5.99 -4.45
C GLN A 28 35.94 6.00 -5.79
N GLU A 29 36.63 5.78 -6.92
CA GLU A 29 35.98 5.85 -8.24
C GLU A 29 34.88 4.80 -8.42
N ARG A 30 35.13 3.53 -8.06
CA ARG A 30 34.14 2.47 -8.25
C ARG A 30 32.98 2.58 -7.26
N LEU A 31 33.27 2.88 -6.00
CA LEU A 31 32.23 2.99 -4.98
C LEU A 31 31.34 4.22 -5.16
N ASN A 32 31.88 5.34 -5.64
CA ASN A 32 31.05 6.52 -5.99
C ASN A 32 30.00 6.20 -7.06
N VAL A 33 30.34 5.36 -8.05
CA VAL A 33 29.38 4.91 -9.06
C VAL A 33 28.26 4.09 -8.42
N TYR A 34 28.60 3.15 -7.53
CA TYR A 34 27.59 2.34 -6.84
C TYR A 34 26.71 3.16 -5.90
N ILE A 35 27.29 4.10 -5.14
CA ILE A 35 26.54 5.00 -4.24
C ILE A 35 25.54 5.82 -5.06
N ARG A 36 25.99 6.44 -6.15
CA ARG A 36 25.11 7.21 -7.05
C ARG A 36 24.01 6.34 -7.65
N LEU A 37 24.34 5.12 -8.06
CA LEU A 37 23.36 4.19 -8.62
C LEU A 37 22.27 3.83 -7.60
N ILE A 38 22.66 3.47 -6.37
CA ILE A 38 21.71 3.10 -5.31
C ILE A 38 20.80 4.29 -4.97
N ARG A 39 21.37 5.48 -4.78
CA ARG A 39 20.60 6.70 -4.49
C ARG A 39 19.63 7.02 -5.62
N ASN A 40 20.09 6.99 -6.88
CA ASN A 40 19.23 7.23 -8.04
C ASN A 40 18.10 6.19 -8.15
N ASN A 41 18.37 4.92 -7.80
CA ASN A 41 17.35 3.88 -7.76
C ASN A 41 16.31 4.14 -6.66
N ILE A 42 16.74 4.56 -5.47
CA ILE A 42 15.83 4.94 -4.38
C ILE A 42 14.93 6.10 -4.82
N HIS A 43 15.51 7.18 -5.36
CA HIS A 43 14.74 8.31 -5.89
C HIS A 43 13.74 7.84 -6.94
N SER A 44 14.19 7.06 -7.93
CA SER A 44 13.33 6.59 -9.02
C SER A 44 12.22 5.66 -8.52
N PHE A 45 12.45 4.89 -7.46
CA PHE A 45 11.43 4.03 -6.88
C PHE A 45 10.36 4.86 -6.15
N ILE A 46 10.78 5.84 -5.35
CA ILE A 46 9.88 6.79 -4.69
C ILE A 46 9.06 7.54 -5.75
N ASP A 47 9.69 8.07 -6.79
CA ASP A 47 9.02 8.81 -7.87
C ASP A 47 8.02 7.95 -8.68
N ARG A 48 8.16 6.62 -8.68
CA ARG A 48 7.23 5.71 -9.33
C ARG A 48 6.06 5.30 -8.44
N CYS A 49 6.29 5.21 -7.13
CA CYS A 49 5.25 4.88 -6.17
C CYS A 49 4.38 6.09 -5.85
N TYR A 50 4.96 7.29 -5.77
CA TYR A 50 4.28 8.53 -5.40
C TYR A 50 4.27 9.48 -6.60
N THR A 51 3.22 9.40 -7.41
CA THR A 51 3.04 10.18 -8.64
C THR A 51 2.14 11.41 -8.44
N GLU A 52 1.20 11.34 -7.51
CA GLU A 52 0.26 12.40 -7.15
C GLU A 52 0.82 13.29 -6.03
N THR A 53 1.43 12.69 -4.99
CA THR A 53 2.03 13.45 -3.87
C THR A 53 2.94 14.60 -4.32
N PRO A 54 3.86 14.44 -5.29
CA PRO A 54 4.76 15.51 -5.71
C PRO A 54 4.05 16.71 -6.36
N GLN A 55 2.78 16.56 -6.78
CA GLN A 55 2.00 17.65 -7.37
C GLN A 55 1.56 18.69 -6.33
N TYR A 56 1.53 18.30 -5.04
CA TYR A 56 1.18 19.16 -3.90
C TYR A 56 2.40 19.81 -3.24
N LEU A 57 3.60 19.52 -3.74
CA LEU A 57 4.87 20.02 -3.22
C LEU A 57 5.61 20.76 -4.32
N ASP A 58 6.46 21.73 -3.95
CA ASP A 58 7.41 22.23 -4.92
C ASP A 58 8.54 21.20 -5.19
N SER A 59 9.23 21.35 -6.32
CA SER A 59 10.25 20.39 -6.74
C SER A 59 11.47 20.34 -5.79
N GLU A 60 11.72 21.41 -5.04
CA GLU A 60 12.80 21.48 -4.07
C GLU A 60 12.40 20.75 -2.78
N GLU A 61 11.18 20.93 -2.30
CA GLU A 61 10.58 20.23 -1.16
C GLU A 61 10.57 18.71 -1.40
N TRP A 62 10.09 18.26 -2.55
CA TRP A 62 10.10 16.84 -2.89
C TRP A 62 11.52 16.26 -2.95
N GLY A 63 12.45 17.02 -3.53
CA GLY A 63 13.87 16.66 -3.53
C GLY A 63 14.44 16.54 -2.12
N ARG A 64 14.15 17.51 -1.23
CA ARG A 64 14.61 17.51 0.16
C ARG A 64 14.03 16.35 0.97
N LEU A 65 12.77 15.96 0.74
CA LEU A 65 12.17 14.80 1.40
C LEU A 65 12.90 13.50 1.03
N LYS A 66 13.15 13.27 -0.27
CA LYS A 66 13.90 12.09 -0.74
C LYS A 66 15.33 12.06 -0.20
N GLU A 67 16.00 13.20 -0.22
CA GLU A 67 17.37 13.34 0.30
C GLU A 67 17.43 13.15 1.82
N GLY A 68 16.47 13.74 2.54
CA GLY A 68 16.32 13.57 3.99
C GLY A 68 16.05 12.11 4.34
N PHE A 69 15.16 11.43 3.61
CA PHE A 69 14.92 10.00 3.76
C PHE A 69 16.22 9.21 3.58
N ILE A 70 16.98 9.40 2.50
CA ILE A 70 18.22 8.64 2.29
C ILE A 70 19.24 8.87 3.39
N ARG A 71 19.32 10.08 3.94
CA ARG A 71 20.25 10.42 5.02
C ARG A 71 19.82 9.83 6.37
N ASP A 72 18.54 10.00 6.70
CA ASP A 72 17.98 9.76 8.04
C ASP A 72 17.45 8.33 8.19
N ALA A 73 17.02 7.72 7.08
CA ALA A 73 16.68 6.32 7.06
C ALA A 73 17.92 5.53 7.47
N ARG A 74 17.82 4.96 8.66
CA ARG A 74 18.44 3.68 8.92
C ARG A 74 17.67 2.70 8.04
N THR A 75 17.90 2.71 6.72
CA THR A 75 17.43 1.68 5.81
C THR A 75 18.05 0.38 6.33
N GLN A 76 17.31 -0.23 7.25
CA GLN A 76 17.72 -1.45 7.94
C GLN A 76 17.50 -2.63 7.02
N THR A 77 16.78 -2.41 5.92
CA THR A 77 16.41 -3.41 4.97
C THR A 77 17.26 -3.37 3.70
N PRO A 78 17.83 -4.50 3.28
CA PRO A 78 18.39 -4.67 1.95
C PRO A 78 17.29 -4.86 0.87
N TYR A 79 16.01 -4.87 1.25
CA TYR A 79 14.90 -5.20 0.37
C TYR A 79 14.28 -3.94 -0.25
N PHE A 80 14.45 -3.78 -1.56
CA PHE A 80 13.91 -2.66 -2.32
C PHE A 80 12.38 -2.52 -2.23
N GLN A 81 11.66 -3.62 -2.00
CA GLN A 81 10.19 -3.64 -1.88
C GLN A 81 9.69 -2.85 -0.66
N GLU A 82 10.53 -2.65 0.35
CA GLU A 82 10.16 -1.95 1.58
C GLU A 82 10.42 -0.43 1.50
N ILE A 83 11.09 0.07 0.43
CA ILE A 83 11.49 1.48 0.31
C ILE A 83 10.29 2.43 0.35
N ALA A 84 9.20 2.10 -0.36
CA ALA A 84 8.02 2.97 -0.37
C ALA A 84 7.40 3.08 1.03
N GLY A 85 7.17 1.94 1.70
CA GLY A 85 6.67 1.92 3.07
C GLY A 85 7.60 2.62 4.08
N GLU A 86 8.92 2.43 3.98
CA GLU A 86 9.88 3.14 4.83
C GLU A 86 9.87 4.66 4.55
N PHE A 87 9.69 5.07 3.29
CA PHE A 87 9.58 6.48 2.92
C PHE A 87 8.30 7.10 3.49
N LEU A 88 7.16 6.40 3.42
CA LEU A 88 5.91 6.81 4.07
C LEU A 88 6.11 6.99 5.59
N GLN A 89 6.73 6.01 6.27
CA GLN A 89 7.01 6.10 7.70
C GLN A 89 7.93 7.28 8.04
N TYR A 90 8.93 7.55 7.19
CA TYR A 90 9.78 8.72 7.33
C TYR A 90 8.96 10.01 7.21
N CYS A 91 8.12 10.14 6.19
CA CYS A 91 7.25 11.30 5.99
C CYS A 91 6.25 11.49 7.14
N GLN A 92 5.70 10.42 7.70
CA GLN A 92 4.84 10.46 8.89
C GLN A 92 5.57 10.95 10.15
N SER A 93 6.90 10.84 10.20
CA SER A 93 7.70 11.36 11.32
C SER A 93 8.01 12.86 11.20
N LEU A 94 7.72 13.45 10.03
CA LEU A 94 7.91 14.87 9.74
C LEU A 94 6.61 15.66 9.96
N PRO A 95 6.68 16.99 10.18
CA PRO A 95 5.50 17.83 10.33
C PRO A 95 4.85 18.16 8.96
N LEU A 96 4.48 17.12 8.20
CA LEU A 96 3.69 17.25 6.97
C LEU A 96 2.20 17.35 7.31
N SER A 97 1.39 17.90 6.40
CA SER A 97 -0.06 17.94 6.59
C SER A 97 -0.67 16.54 6.55
N ASP A 98 -1.68 16.31 7.38
CA ASP A 98 -2.39 15.02 7.44
C ASP A 98 -2.99 14.64 6.06
N ASP A 99 -3.48 15.61 5.27
CA ASP A 99 -4.03 15.36 3.92
C ASP A 99 -3.00 14.78 2.95
N LEU A 100 -1.78 15.30 2.98
CA LEU A 100 -0.67 14.81 2.18
C LEU A 100 -0.25 13.41 2.61
N LEU A 101 -0.23 13.14 3.93
CA LEU A 101 0.07 11.81 4.46
C LEU A 101 -1.01 10.79 4.09
N ALA A 102 -2.27 11.19 4.05
CA ALA A 102 -3.38 10.37 3.56
C ALA A 102 -3.21 10.03 2.08
N LEU A 103 -2.84 11.00 1.23
CA LEU A 103 -2.52 10.75 -0.17
C LEU A 103 -1.37 9.77 -0.34
N MET A 104 -0.28 9.96 0.42
CA MET A 104 0.86 9.05 0.37
C MET A 104 0.49 7.62 0.83
N ASP A 105 -0.36 7.47 1.84
CA ASP A 105 -0.86 6.16 2.26
C ASP A 105 -1.71 5.50 1.18
N PHE A 106 -2.54 6.28 0.47
CA PHE A 106 -3.33 5.81 -0.66
C PHE A 106 -2.46 5.32 -1.82
N GLU A 107 -1.47 6.10 -2.25
CA GLU A 107 -0.52 5.72 -3.31
C GLU A 107 0.31 4.48 -2.91
N HIS A 108 0.75 4.41 -1.67
CA HIS A 108 1.42 3.22 -1.15
C HIS A 108 0.49 1.99 -1.12
N THR A 109 -0.79 2.17 -0.78
CA THR A 109 -1.78 1.08 -0.79
C THR A 109 -2.02 0.54 -2.21
N GLN A 110 -1.97 1.39 -3.24
CA GLN A 110 -2.00 0.93 -4.63
C GLN A 110 -0.80 0.04 -4.97
N LEU A 111 0.41 0.41 -4.55
CA LEU A 111 1.59 -0.44 -4.69
C LEU A 111 1.43 -1.77 -3.92
N LEU A 112 0.86 -1.75 -2.72
CA LEU A 112 0.58 -2.97 -1.95
C LEU A 112 -0.36 -3.91 -2.71
N ALA A 113 -1.41 -3.39 -3.35
CA ALA A 113 -2.29 -4.16 -4.22
C ALA A 113 -1.55 -4.70 -5.45
N GLU A 114 -0.68 -3.90 -6.07
CA GLU A 114 0.12 -4.32 -7.23
C GLU A 114 1.05 -5.50 -6.91
N VAL A 115 1.69 -5.50 -5.73
CA VAL A 115 2.70 -6.50 -5.37
C VAL A 115 2.17 -7.66 -4.50
N ALA A 116 0.92 -7.58 -4.06
CA ALA A 116 0.32 -8.60 -3.21
C ALA A 116 0.36 -9.99 -3.86
N GLN A 117 0.75 -11.00 -3.08
CA GLN A 117 0.75 -12.38 -3.55
C GLN A 117 -0.66 -12.95 -3.45
N THR A 118 -1.24 -13.29 -4.59
CA THR A 118 -2.55 -13.94 -4.69
C THR A 118 -2.34 -15.36 -5.16
N ASP A 119 -2.79 -16.34 -4.38
CA ASP A 119 -2.85 -17.72 -4.85
C ASP A 119 -3.96 -17.79 -5.92
N SER A 120 -3.60 -18.20 -7.14
CA SER A 120 -4.57 -18.50 -8.20
C SER A 120 -5.37 -19.76 -7.84
N GLN A 121 -6.23 -19.68 -6.84
CA GLN A 121 -7.23 -20.71 -6.58
C GLN A 121 -8.35 -20.50 -7.59
N ALA A 122 -8.56 -21.49 -8.46
CA ALA A 122 -9.72 -21.52 -9.34
C ALA A 122 -10.98 -21.41 -8.49
N SER A 123 -11.88 -20.49 -8.82
CA SER A 123 -13.13 -20.29 -8.09
C SER A 123 -13.82 -21.65 -7.89
N PRO A 124 -13.97 -22.12 -6.64
CA PRO A 124 -14.72 -23.34 -6.38
C PRO A 124 -16.14 -23.13 -6.91
N ALA A 125 -16.77 -24.20 -7.40
CA ALA A 125 -18.09 -24.14 -8.01
C ALA A 125 -19.07 -23.34 -7.13
N ASP A 126 -19.64 -22.27 -7.69
CA ASP A 126 -20.56 -21.33 -7.04
C ASP A 126 -21.51 -22.05 -6.09
N SER A 127 -21.28 -21.88 -4.80
CA SER A 127 -22.18 -22.29 -3.74
C SER A 127 -22.27 -21.13 -2.76
N ASP A 128 -23.50 -20.68 -2.50
CA ASP A 128 -23.78 -19.61 -1.53
C ASP A 128 -23.34 -19.98 -0.09
N ASP A 129 -22.93 -21.24 0.14
CA ASP A 129 -22.40 -21.77 1.40
C ASP A 129 -20.86 -21.81 1.48
N LEU A 130 -20.15 -21.51 0.37
CA LEU A 130 -18.70 -21.38 0.40
C LEU A 130 -18.30 -20.14 1.20
N VAL A 131 -17.24 -20.27 1.99
CA VAL A 131 -16.71 -19.19 2.82
C VAL A 131 -15.73 -18.37 2.00
N TYR A 132 -15.95 -17.06 1.95
CA TYR A 132 -15.09 -16.12 1.28
C TYR A 132 -14.49 -15.13 2.28
N THR A 133 -13.35 -14.59 1.91
CA THR A 133 -12.63 -13.52 2.60
C THR A 133 -12.17 -12.48 1.59
N LEU A 134 -11.68 -11.34 2.07
CA LEU A 134 -11.08 -10.31 1.23
C LEU A 134 -9.79 -10.85 0.57
N SER A 135 -9.61 -10.57 -0.72
CA SER A 135 -8.38 -10.90 -1.43
C SER A 135 -7.16 -10.29 -0.73
N PRO A 136 -6.01 -10.99 -0.66
CA PRO A 136 -4.76 -10.40 -0.16
C PRO A 136 -4.32 -9.14 -0.93
N ALA A 137 -4.83 -8.96 -2.15
CA ALA A 137 -4.59 -7.77 -2.97
C ALA A 137 -5.70 -6.72 -2.87
N SER A 138 -6.63 -6.84 -1.91
CA SER A 138 -7.72 -5.90 -1.65
C SER A 138 -7.55 -5.24 -0.30
N PHE A 139 -7.73 -3.92 -0.25
CA PHE A 139 -7.51 -3.09 0.92
C PHE A 139 -8.63 -2.07 1.07
N VAL A 140 -9.29 -2.09 2.21
CA VAL A 140 -10.20 -1.02 2.63
C VAL A 140 -9.39 0.00 3.44
N ARG A 141 -9.54 1.28 3.10
CA ARG A 141 -8.90 2.41 3.80
C ARG A 141 -9.92 3.50 4.08
N ARG A 142 -9.73 4.22 5.19
CA ARG A 142 -10.52 5.39 5.54
C ARG A 142 -9.59 6.58 5.69
N TYR A 143 -9.98 7.69 5.09
CA TYR A 143 -9.24 8.93 5.09
C TYR A 143 -10.15 10.08 5.54
N HIS A 144 -9.57 11.08 6.19
CA HIS A 144 -10.26 12.31 6.59
C HIS A 144 -10.38 13.33 5.45
N CYS A 145 -9.87 13.00 4.27
CA CYS A 145 -9.98 13.76 3.03
C CYS A 145 -10.23 12.84 1.82
N ASP A 146 -10.73 13.41 0.73
CA ASP A 146 -10.92 12.70 -0.54
C ASP A 146 -9.59 12.60 -1.30
N VAL A 147 -8.89 11.49 -1.08
CA VAL A 147 -7.64 11.16 -1.78
C VAL A 147 -7.83 10.87 -3.27
N THR A 148 -9.08 10.71 -3.74
CA THR A 148 -9.41 10.48 -5.16
C THR A 148 -9.80 11.76 -5.91
N ASP A 149 -10.17 12.83 -5.18
CA ASP A 149 -10.58 14.12 -5.74
C ASP A 149 -9.93 15.29 -4.99
N GLU A 150 -8.71 15.65 -5.38
CA GLU A 150 -8.00 16.87 -4.97
C GLU A 150 -7.87 17.12 -3.44
N LEU A 151 -7.92 16.08 -2.60
CA LEU A 151 -7.82 16.18 -1.13
C LEU A 151 -8.90 17.06 -0.49
N GLN A 152 -10.12 17.03 -1.03
CA GLN A 152 -11.25 17.74 -0.44
C GLN A 152 -11.54 17.25 0.98
N VAL A 153 -11.93 18.16 1.87
CA VAL A 153 -12.22 17.83 3.28
C VAL A 153 -13.53 17.06 3.39
N ALA A 154 -13.43 15.73 3.39
CA ALA A 154 -14.54 14.77 3.51
C ALA A 154 -14.01 13.45 4.09
N GLU A 155 -14.78 12.84 4.98
CA GLU A 155 -14.50 11.47 5.44
C GLU A 155 -14.86 10.50 4.30
N THR A 156 -13.86 9.82 3.76
CA THR A 156 -14.01 8.95 2.58
C THR A 156 -13.42 7.57 2.85
N ALA A 157 -14.23 6.54 2.63
CA ALA A 157 -13.76 5.15 2.57
C ALA A 157 -13.40 4.80 1.12
N VAL A 158 -12.25 4.16 0.92
CA VAL A 158 -11.74 3.78 -0.39
C VAL A 158 -11.38 2.29 -0.38
N LEU A 159 -11.85 1.57 -1.40
CA LEU A 159 -11.37 0.24 -1.73
C LEU A 159 -10.26 0.38 -2.77
N VAL A 160 -9.12 -0.26 -2.52
CA VAL A 160 -8.05 -0.45 -3.51
C VAL A 160 -7.89 -1.94 -3.71
N TRP A 161 -7.91 -2.43 -4.95
CA TRP A 161 -7.73 -3.84 -5.24
C TRP A 161 -6.99 -4.09 -6.54
N ARG A 162 -6.45 -5.31 -6.72
CA ARG A 162 -5.99 -5.79 -8.03
C ARG A 162 -7.06 -6.71 -8.63
N ASN A 163 -7.53 -6.38 -9.83
CA ASN A 163 -8.57 -7.16 -10.51
C ASN A 163 -8.01 -8.44 -11.17
N SER A 164 -8.87 -9.21 -11.84
CA SER A 164 -8.48 -10.45 -12.52
C SER A 164 -7.62 -10.26 -13.77
N GLU A 165 -7.48 -9.03 -14.27
CA GLU A 165 -6.60 -8.63 -15.38
C GLU A 165 -5.23 -8.11 -14.89
N ASP A 166 -4.95 -8.22 -13.59
CA ASP A 166 -3.76 -7.68 -12.91
C ASP A 166 -3.65 -6.15 -12.89
N ASP A 167 -4.76 -5.44 -13.13
CA ASP A 167 -4.82 -3.98 -13.02
C ASP A 167 -5.19 -3.56 -11.59
N VAL A 168 -4.50 -2.55 -11.06
CA VAL A 168 -4.84 -1.92 -9.78
C VAL A 168 -5.99 -0.95 -9.99
N MET A 169 -7.06 -1.18 -9.25
CA MET A 169 -8.30 -0.43 -9.28
C MET A 169 -8.56 0.21 -7.92
N TYR A 170 -9.29 1.31 -7.91
CA TYR A 170 -9.81 1.88 -6.68
C TYR A 170 -11.19 2.49 -6.89
N GLN A 171 -11.97 2.55 -5.81
CA GLN A 171 -13.27 3.24 -5.81
C GLN A 171 -13.62 3.70 -4.39
N THR A 172 -14.42 4.76 -4.30
CA THR A 172 -15.02 5.16 -3.03
C THR A 172 -16.10 4.16 -2.62
N LEU A 173 -16.21 3.90 -1.32
CA LEU A 173 -17.19 3.00 -0.73
C LEU A 173 -18.21 3.81 0.06
N ASP A 174 -19.45 3.32 0.08
CA ASP A 174 -20.40 3.73 1.10
C ASP A 174 -20.02 3.10 2.47
N ASP A 175 -20.52 3.70 3.56
CA ASP A 175 -20.20 3.23 4.92
C ASP A 175 -20.61 1.76 5.16
N PHE A 176 -21.65 1.30 4.48
CA PHE A 176 -22.18 -0.05 4.62
C PHE A 176 -21.24 -1.06 3.94
N ASP A 177 -20.80 -0.78 2.72
CA ASP A 177 -19.88 -1.62 1.97
C ASP A 177 -18.51 -1.68 2.65
N ALA A 178 -18.01 -0.54 3.14
CA ALA A 178 -16.77 -0.51 3.92
C ALA A 178 -16.87 -1.42 5.16
N LEU A 179 -17.96 -1.32 5.91
CA LEU A 179 -18.18 -2.17 7.09
C LEU A 179 -18.29 -3.66 6.72
N LEU A 180 -18.99 -3.99 5.63
CA LEU A 180 -19.13 -5.37 5.19
C LEU A 180 -17.79 -5.99 4.79
N LEU A 181 -17.00 -5.28 3.98
CA LEU A 181 -15.70 -5.77 3.52
C LEU A 181 -14.70 -5.91 4.68
N GLU A 182 -14.71 -4.98 5.63
CA GLU A 182 -13.90 -5.07 6.86
C GLU A 182 -14.33 -6.26 7.72
N THR A 183 -15.63 -6.47 7.86
CA THR A 183 -16.17 -7.63 8.60
C THR A 183 -15.74 -8.95 7.95
N LEU A 184 -15.77 -9.03 6.61
CA LEU A 184 -15.34 -10.21 5.86
C LEU A 184 -13.84 -10.46 5.95
N ALA A 185 -13.04 -9.38 6.03
CA ALA A 185 -11.60 -9.49 6.23
C ALA A 185 -11.25 -10.10 7.60
N ASP A 186 -11.98 -9.71 8.66
CA ASP A 186 -11.76 -10.22 10.02
C ASP A 186 -12.42 -11.58 10.26
N THR A 187 -13.62 -11.78 9.72
CA THR A 187 -14.44 -12.99 9.90
C THR A 187 -14.93 -13.49 8.54
N PRO A 188 -14.18 -14.41 7.89
CA PRO A 188 -14.60 -15.01 6.65
C PRO A 188 -16.00 -15.64 6.77
N ALA A 189 -16.85 -15.36 5.79
CA ALA A 189 -18.24 -15.80 5.81
C ALA A 189 -18.70 -16.22 4.41
N SER A 190 -19.77 -17.02 4.36
CA SER A 190 -20.50 -17.29 3.14
C SER A 190 -21.58 -16.23 2.92
N LEU A 191 -22.10 -16.12 1.69
CA LEU A 191 -23.22 -15.21 1.39
C LEU A 191 -24.43 -15.51 2.30
N ASN A 192 -24.76 -16.80 2.47
CA ASN A 192 -25.85 -17.21 3.36
C ASN A 192 -25.55 -16.86 4.83
N GLY A 193 -24.30 -17.04 5.28
CA GLY A 193 -23.88 -16.68 6.63
C GLY A 193 -23.98 -15.18 6.89
N LEU A 194 -23.54 -14.35 5.95
CA LEU A 194 -23.62 -12.90 6.02
C LEU A 194 -25.08 -12.42 6.00
N GLN A 195 -25.92 -13.00 5.14
CA GLN A 195 -27.36 -12.71 5.13
C GLN A 195 -28.03 -13.10 6.45
N ALA A 196 -27.69 -14.24 7.04
CA ALA A 196 -28.23 -14.64 8.35
C ALA A 196 -27.83 -13.65 9.45
N MET A 197 -26.56 -13.21 9.47
CA MET A 197 -26.07 -12.22 10.43
C MET A 197 -26.78 -10.87 10.29
N LEU A 198 -26.92 -10.37 9.06
CA LEU A 198 -27.59 -9.10 8.80
C LEU A 198 -29.10 -9.15 9.07
N ALA A 199 -29.73 -10.31 8.90
CA ALA A 199 -31.16 -10.49 9.18
C ALA A 199 -31.52 -10.33 10.67
N GLU A 200 -30.55 -10.45 11.59
CA GLU A 200 -30.76 -10.13 13.01
C GLU A 200 -30.96 -8.64 13.27
N PHE A 201 -30.42 -7.79 12.38
CA PHE A 201 -30.43 -6.34 12.51
C PHE A 201 -31.34 -5.64 11.48
N MET A 202 -31.60 -6.28 10.34
CA MET A 202 -32.36 -5.71 9.23
C MET A 202 -33.68 -6.45 8.98
N SER A 203 -34.75 -5.69 8.73
CA SER A 203 -36.07 -6.26 8.43
C SER A 203 -36.10 -6.94 7.05
N SER A 204 -36.75 -8.09 6.94
CA SER A 204 -36.86 -8.88 5.71
C SER A 204 -37.74 -8.25 4.61
N GLU A 205 -38.47 -7.17 4.92
CA GLU A 205 -39.41 -6.54 3.99
C GLU A 205 -38.73 -5.67 2.92
N ASN A 206 -37.43 -5.38 3.05
CA ASN A 206 -36.75 -4.35 2.27
C ASN A 206 -35.97 -4.86 1.03
N GLY A 207 -36.07 -6.15 0.66
CA GLY A 207 -35.41 -6.68 -0.55
C GLY A 207 -33.87 -6.58 -0.57
N TRP A 208 -33.25 -6.27 0.57
CA TRP A 208 -31.81 -6.03 0.69
C TRP A 208 -30.97 -7.29 0.42
N GLN A 209 -31.56 -8.48 0.56
CA GLN A 209 -30.89 -9.75 0.29
C GLN A 209 -30.50 -9.89 -1.19
N ASP A 210 -31.37 -9.45 -2.09
CA ASP A 210 -31.11 -9.47 -3.53
C ASP A 210 -30.06 -8.43 -3.92
N ALA A 211 -30.13 -7.24 -3.32
CA ALA A 211 -29.11 -6.20 -3.51
C ALA A 211 -27.74 -6.65 -3.01
N LEU A 212 -27.68 -7.30 -1.83
CA LEU A 212 -26.45 -7.87 -1.29
C LEU A 212 -25.90 -9.00 -2.17
N ARG A 213 -26.77 -9.87 -2.68
CA ARG A 213 -26.37 -10.93 -3.62
C ARG A 213 -25.75 -10.35 -4.89
N GLN A 214 -26.33 -9.28 -5.44
CA GLN A 214 -25.75 -8.62 -6.62
C GLN A 214 -24.36 -8.04 -6.30
N LYS A 215 -24.22 -7.28 -5.20
CA LYS A 215 -22.92 -6.74 -4.77
C LYS A 215 -21.89 -7.85 -4.55
N TRP A 216 -22.30 -8.98 -3.96
CA TRP A 216 -21.43 -10.13 -3.72
C TRP A 216 -20.90 -10.73 -5.03
N VAL A 217 -21.76 -10.92 -6.02
CA VAL A 217 -21.36 -11.41 -7.36
C VAL A 217 -20.39 -10.42 -8.00
N ASP A 218 -20.69 -9.12 -7.95
CA ASP A 218 -19.80 -8.09 -8.49
C ASP A 218 -18.41 -8.13 -7.81
N TRP A 219 -18.36 -8.30 -6.49
CA TRP A 219 -17.08 -8.43 -5.76
C TRP A 219 -16.29 -9.69 -6.11
N LEU A 220 -16.97 -10.80 -6.40
CA LEU A 220 -16.31 -12.02 -6.89
C LEU A 220 -15.75 -11.84 -8.30
N GLU A 221 -16.53 -11.25 -9.21
CA GLU A 221 -16.10 -11.00 -10.60
C GLU A 221 -14.90 -10.04 -10.65
N GLN A 222 -14.87 -9.04 -9.77
CA GLN A 222 -13.78 -8.07 -9.66
C GLN A 222 -12.55 -8.60 -8.92
N GLY A 223 -12.58 -9.83 -8.37
CA GLY A 223 -11.47 -10.40 -7.60
C GLY A 223 -11.26 -9.76 -6.23
N ILE A 224 -12.27 -9.06 -5.70
CA ILE A 224 -12.23 -8.43 -4.37
C ILE A 224 -12.38 -9.49 -3.28
N LEU A 225 -13.22 -10.51 -3.53
CA LEU A 225 -13.40 -11.66 -2.65
C LEU A 225 -12.74 -12.92 -3.22
N VAL A 226 -12.15 -13.70 -2.33
CA VAL A 226 -11.53 -15.01 -2.63
C VAL A 226 -12.01 -16.06 -1.64
N ALA A 227 -12.00 -17.33 -2.04
CA ALA A 227 -12.32 -18.41 -1.11
C ALA A 227 -11.31 -18.45 0.05
N ALA A 228 -11.82 -18.57 1.28
CA ALA A 228 -11.03 -18.55 2.52
C ALA A 228 -10.31 -19.88 2.82
#